data_AF-A0A7X5TPY2-F1
#
_entry.id   AF-A0A7X5TPY2-F1
#
_cell.length_a   1.000
_cell.length_b   1.000
_cell.length_c   1.000
_cell.angle_alpha   90.00
_cell.angle_beta   90.00
_cell.angle_gamma   90.00
#
_symmetry.space_group_name_H-M   'P 1'
#
loop_
_entity.id
_entity.type
_entity.pdbx_description
1 polymer ?
#
loop_
_entity_poly.entity_id
_entity_poly.type
_entity_poly.pdbx_seq_one_letter_code
_entity_poly.pdbx_strand_id
1 'polypeptide(L)'
;MTTRTTGADLFGATLLFSLLLHGIVILGITFEAEKPRPSVPTLDVTLVDVANQEQPDKADFLAQANNAGGGDKDKAARPSEPVSGLLPTPQHSLAAEPKDAQAPAPREATPSQLLTSSGETAFTVDTTREQTERKERPLPESDQEVQRRMEMARLAAEVREQSQAYAKRPKKKFISSNTREYVYAAYMKGWVGRVERVGNLNYPDEARRQELYGELVLTVGLNRDGSIKSMDVIKSSGHKVLDDAAQRIVRLAAPFPALPADKNRVDELYITRTWQFLPGNVLRNY
;
A
#
# COMPACT_ATOMS: atom_id res chain seq x y z
N MET A 1 81.69 -38.11 -40.14
CA MET A 1 81.88 -37.50 -38.81
C MET A 1 80.50 -37.40 -38.17
N THR A 2 80.17 -38.34 -37.28
CA THR A 2 78.88 -38.43 -36.60
C THR A 2 78.94 -37.59 -35.32
N THR A 3 78.20 -36.49 -35.27
CA THR A 3 78.09 -35.63 -34.09
C THR A 3 77.26 -36.32 -33.03
N ARG A 4 77.89 -36.68 -31.92
CA ARG A 4 77.26 -37.27 -30.73
C ARG A 4 76.51 -36.14 -30.01
N THR A 5 75.20 -36.03 -30.20
CA THR A 5 74.36 -35.14 -29.39
C THR A 5 74.23 -35.73 -28.00
N THR A 6 74.90 -35.11 -27.04
CA THR A 6 74.90 -35.45 -25.62
C THR A 6 73.47 -35.33 -25.08
N GLY A 7 72.95 -36.37 -24.42
CA GLY A 7 71.57 -36.38 -23.90
C GLY A 7 71.22 -35.22 -22.94
N ALA A 8 72.24 -34.56 -22.38
CA ALA A 8 72.10 -33.34 -21.60
C ALA A 8 71.55 -32.15 -22.42
N ASP A 9 71.89 -32.07 -23.71
CA ASP A 9 71.47 -30.96 -24.59
C ASP A 9 69.98 -31.06 -24.95
N LEU A 10 69.47 -32.29 -25.12
CA LEU A 10 68.04 -32.53 -25.34
C LEU A 10 67.22 -32.24 -24.07
N PHE A 11 67.72 -32.64 -22.90
CA PHE A 11 67.04 -32.37 -21.64
C PHE A 11 66.95 -30.86 -21.36
N GLY A 12 68.05 -30.13 -21.56
CA GLY A 12 68.06 -28.67 -21.45
C GLY A 12 67.11 -27.98 -22.44
N ALA A 13 67.09 -28.42 -23.70
CA ALA A 13 66.21 -27.86 -24.73
C ALA A 13 64.72 -28.09 -24.43
N THR A 14 64.35 -29.30 -23.99
CA THR A 14 62.96 -29.62 -23.62
C THR A 14 62.50 -28.87 -22.37
N LEU A 15 63.38 -28.66 -21.39
CA LEU A 15 63.09 -27.88 -20.19
C LEU A 15 62.85 -26.40 -20.53
N LEU A 16 63.71 -25.81 -21.38
CA LEU A 16 63.55 -24.43 -21.87
C LEU A 16 62.25 -24.26 -22.65
N PHE A 17 61.91 -25.22 -23.52
CA PHE A 17 60.66 -25.20 -24.27
C PHE A 17 59.44 -25.27 -23.34
N SER A 18 59.47 -26.14 -22.33
CA SER A 18 58.39 -26.25 -21.34
C SER A 18 58.20 -24.96 -20.54
N LEU A 19 59.29 -24.32 -20.12
CA LEU A 19 59.27 -23.02 -19.43
C LEU A 19 58.69 -21.91 -20.30
N LEU A 20 59.08 -21.85 -21.58
CA LEU A 20 58.54 -20.90 -22.54
C LEU A 20 57.03 -21.10 -22.76
N LEU A 21 56.60 -22.35 -22.93
CA LEU A 21 55.19 -22.69 -23.12
C LEU A 21 54.35 -22.27 -21.90
N HIS A 22 54.81 -22.60 -20.69
CA HIS A 22 54.14 -22.19 -19.46
C HIS A 22 54.12 -20.67 -19.30
N GLY A 23 55.22 -19.98 -19.65
CA GLY A 23 55.29 -18.52 -19.64
C GLY A 23 54.22 -17.88 -20.52
N ILE A 24 54.03 -18.39 -21.74
CA ILE A 24 53.00 -17.91 -22.67
C ILE A 24 51.59 -18.14 -22.11
N VAL A 25 51.31 -19.30 -21.51
CA VAL A 25 50.00 -19.61 -20.93
C VAL A 25 49.70 -18.70 -19.73
N ILE A 26 50.67 -18.50 -18.83
CA ILE A 26 50.51 -17.68 -17.63
C ILE A 26 50.31 -16.21 -18.01
N LEU A 27 51.04 -15.71 -19.01
CA LEU A 27 50.96 -14.30 -19.44
C LEU A 27 49.78 -14.04 -20.40
N GLY A 28 49.29 -15.06 -21.10
CA GLY A 28 48.19 -14.96 -22.07
C GLY A 28 46.80 -15.04 -21.44
N ILE A 29 46.68 -15.55 -20.22
CA ILE A 29 45.40 -15.57 -19.48
C ILE A 29 45.26 -14.23 -18.74
N THR A 30 44.63 -13.26 -19.39
CA THR A 30 44.23 -12.00 -18.77
C THR A 30 42.79 -12.08 -18.27
N PHE A 31 42.56 -11.65 -17.04
CA PHE A 31 41.20 -11.52 -16.49
C PHE A 31 40.72 -10.08 -16.69
N GLU A 32 39.72 -9.88 -17.54
CA GLU A 32 39.05 -8.59 -17.67
C GLU A 32 37.94 -8.52 -16.61
N ALA A 33 38.13 -7.68 -15.60
CA ALA A 33 37.11 -7.46 -14.58
C ALA A 33 35.95 -6.68 -15.19
N GLU A 34 34.79 -7.32 -15.30
CA GLU A 34 33.56 -6.70 -15.78
C GLU A 34 33.31 -5.40 -15.00
N LYS A 35 33.19 -4.27 -15.72
CA LYS A 35 32.89 -2.98 -15.07
C LYS A 35 31.58 -3.11 -14.30
N PRO A 36 31.52 -2.73 -13.01
CA PRO A 36 30.27 -2.76 -12.27
C PRO A 36 29.26 -1.89 -13.01
N ARG A 37 28.15 -2.52 -13.41
CA ARG A 37 27.05 -1.82 -14.08
C ARG A 37 26.62 -0.66 -13.17
N PRO A 38 26.37 0.55 -13.69
CA PRO A 38 25.86 1.63 -12.87
C PRO A 38 24.60 1.14 -12.17
N SER A 39 24.63 1.16 -10.84
CA SER A 39 23.49 0.78 -10.02
C SER A 39 22.33 1.67 -10.44
N VAL A 40 21.28 1.04 -10.99
CA VAL A 40 19.96 1.69 -11.09
C VAL A 40 19.67 2.31 -9.72
N PRO A 41 19.16 3.55 -9.65
CA PRO A 41 18.87 4.19 -8.38
C PRO A 41 18.00 3.24 -7.57
N THR A 42 18.60 2.62 -6.55
CA THR A 42 17.87 1.82 -5.58
C THR A 42 17.00 2.82 -4.87
N LEU A 43 15.70 2.73 -5.12
CA LEU A 43 14.70 3.37 -4.31
C LEU A 43 15.10 3.14 -2.86
N ASP A 44 15.39 4.22 -2.13
CA ASP A 44 15.76 4.18 -0.74
C ASP A 44 14.50 3.78 0.03
N VAL A 45 14.18 2.49 0.00
CA VAL A 45 13.16 1.91 0.85
C VAL A 45 13.82 1.88 2.21
N THR A 46 13.53 2.90 3.00
CA THR A 46 13.64 2.80 4.45
C THR A 46 12.82 1.58 4.84
N LEU A 47 13.51 0.46 5.05
CA LEU A 47 12.93 -0.77 5.53
C LEU A 47 12.58 -0.49 6.99
N VAL A 48 11.39 0.07 7.21
CA VAL A 48 10.84 0.11 8.55
C VAL A 48 10.42 -1.32 8.83
N ASP A 49 11.31 -2.04 9.50
CA ASP A 49 11.06 -3.38 10.00
C ASP A 49 9.96 -3.26 11.08
N VAL A 50 8.71 -3.28 10.65
CA VAL A 50 7.56 -3.47 11.55
C VAL A 50 7.13 -4.92 11.50
N ALA A 51 8.06 -5.81 11.84
CA ALA A 51 7.73 -7.12 12.36
C ALA A 51 7.27 -6.98 13.82
N ASN A 52 6.01 -6.57 14.02
CA ASN A 52 5.38 -6.73 15.34
C ASN A 52 4.87 -8.18 15.46
N GLN A 53 5.75 -9.10 15.85
CA GLN A 53 5.40 -10.45 16.29
C GLN A 53 5.03 -10.44 17.78
N GLU A 54 3.89 -9.85 18.13
CA GLU A 54 3.16 -10.21 19.35
C GLU A 54 1.75 -9.61 19.26
N GLN A 55 0.73 -10.43 19.52
CA GLN A 55 -0.63 -9.92 19.72
C GLN A 55 -0.67 -9.26 21.10
N PRO A 56 -1.06 -7.98 21.24
CA PRO A 56 -1.20 -7.37 22.54
C PRO A 56 -2.50 -7.87 23.18
N ASP A 57 -2.39 -8.54 24.33
CA ASP A 57 -3.55 -9.06 25.06
C ASP A 57 -4.42 -7.96 25.70
N LYS A 58 -3.99 -6.69 25.66
CA LYS A 58 -4.82 -5.53 26.02
C LYS A 58 -4.46 -4.32 25.15
N ALA A 59 -5.43 -3.82 24.40
CA ALA A 59 -5.31 -2.62 23.61
C ALA A 59 -5.90 -1.44 24.37
N ASP A 60 -5.08 -0.83 25.23
CA ASP A 60 -5.28 0.54 25.69
C ASP A 60 -4.19 1.37 25.01
N PHE A 61 -4.58 2.43 24.29
CA PHE A 61 -3.73 3.36 23.52
C PHE A 61 -3.37 2.92 22.09
N LEU A 62 -4.25 3.29 21.14
CA LEU A 62 -3.90 3.48 19.74
C LEU A 62 -3.48 4.94 19.52
N ALA A 63 -2.18 5.19 19.48
CA ALA A 63 -1.63 6.46 19.00
C ALA A 63 -0.60 6.22 17.88
N GLN A 64 -0.84 6.86 16.75
CA GLN A 64 0.19 7.54 15.93
C GLN A 64 1.35 6.67 15.44
N ALA A 65 1.08 5.64 14.64
CA ALA A 65 2.13 4.99 13.85
C ALA A 65 1.58 4.37 12.57
N ASN A 66 1.14 5.20 11.61
CA ASN A 66 1.22 4.88 10.19
C ASN A 66 0.80 6.09 9.34
N ASN A 67 1.76 6.97 9.07
CA ASN A 67 1.61 8.05 8.11
C ASN A 67 2.39 7.65 6.84
N ALA A 68 1.75 6.83 5.98
CA ALA A 68 2.29 6.47 4.66
C ALA A 68 1.68 7.38 3.60
N GLY A 69 2.26 8.57 3.44
CA GLY A 69 1.92 9.51 2.37
C GLY A 69 2.58 9.11 1.05
N GLY A 70 1.84 8.43 0.18
CA GLY A 70 2.21 8.22 -1.23
C GLY A 70 1.21 8.96 -2.13
N GLY A 71 1.58 10.17 -2.58
CA GLY A 71 0.78 10.99 -3.48
C GLY A 71 1.48 11.17 -4.83
N ASP A 72 0.81 10.76 -5.91
CA ASP A 72 1.23 10.98 -7.30
C ASP A 72 0.79 12.38 -7.78
N LYS A 73 1.28 13.47 -7.17
CA LYS A 73 1.00 14.84 -7.64
C LYS A 73 2.26 15.70 -7.65
N ASP A 74 2.48 16.44 -8.74
CA ASP A 74 3.63 17.34 -9.00
C ASP A 74 3.74 18.57 -8.07
N LYS A 75 2.94 18.64 -6.99
CA LYS A 75 3.09 19.67 -5.95
C LYS A 75 3.03 19.03 -4.58
N ALA A 76 4.11 19.19 -3.82
CA ALA A 76 4.24 18.75 -2.44
C ALA A 76 3.22 19.47 -1.55
N ALA A 77 2.13 18.79 -1.20
CA ALA A 77 1.25 19.17 -0.11
C ALA A 77 1.47 18.19 1.05
N ARG A 78 1.67 18.70 2.27
CA ARG A 78 1.85 17.88 3.46
C ARG A 78 0.63 16.97 3.65
N PRO A 79 0.81 15.68 4.01
CA PRO A 79 -0.27 14.85 4.49
C PRO A 79 -0.84 15.48 5.77
N SER A 80 -2.03 16.07 5.69
CA SER A 80 -2.82 16.40 6.86
C SER A 80 -3.61 15.15 7.24
N GLU A 81 -3.45 14.70 8.48
CA GLU A 81 -4.28 13.64 9.05
C GLU A 81 -5.76 13.93 8.83
N PRO A 82 -6.62 12.91 8.63
CA PRO A 82 -8.02 13.11 8.88
C PRO A 82 -8.14 13.52 10.35
N VAL A 83 -8.62 14.74 10.58
CA VAL A 83 -9.01 15.17 11.93
C VAL A 83 -10.00 14.13 12.43
N SER A 84 -9.57 13.26 13.35
CA SER A 84 -10.46 12.51 14.20
C SER A 84 -11.17 13.52 15.08
N GLY A 85 -12.24 14.12 14.55
CA GLY A 85 -13.18 14.85 15.36
C GLY A 85 -13.73 13.87 16.39
N LEU A 86 -13.71 14.29 17.65
CA LEU A 86 -14.47 13.62 18.71
C LEU A 86 -15.90 13.45 18.18
N LEU A 87 -16.35 12.20 18.02
CA LEU A 87 -17.78 11.91 17.94
C LEU A 87 -18.41 12.64 19.14
N PRO A 88 -19.44 13.48 18.96
CA PRO A 88 -20.14 14.06 20.09
C PRO A 88 -20.74 12.89 20.89
N THR A 89 -20.09 12.48 21.98
CA THR A 89 -20.76 11.73 23.01
C THR A 89 -21.91 12.63 23.47
N PRO A 90 -23.14 12.12 23.62
CA PRO A 90 -24.18 12.82 24.35
C PRO A 90 -23.81 12.80 25.84
N GLN A 91 -22.73 13.50 26.21
CA GLN A 91 -22.40 13.78 27.60
C GLN A 91 -23.06 15.08 27.97
N HIS A 92 -24.27 14.90 28.44
CA HIS A 92 -25.01 15.83 29.26
C HIS A 92 -24.18 16.16 30.51
N SER A 93 -23.27 17.13 30.41
CA SER A 93 -22.74 17.88 31.55
C SER A 93 -21.66 18.87 31.08
N LEU A 94 -22.07 20.07 30.68
CA LEU A 94 -21.29 21.24 31.06
C LEU A 94 -22.26 22.29 31.57
N ALA A 95 -21.98 22.70 32.80
CA ALA A 95 -22.52 23.87 33.43
C ALA A 95 -22.60 25.02 32.42
N ALA A 96 -23.73 25.70 32.44
CA ALA A 96 -23.91 26.97 31.77
C ALA A 96 -22.74 27.89 32.14
N GLU A 97 -22.02 28.39 31.13
CA GLU A 97 -21.32 29.65 31.33
C GLU A 97 -22.38 30.68 31.75
N PRO A 98 -22.18 31.39 32.87
CA PRO A 98 -23.08 32.46 33.25
C PRO A 98 -22.88 33.59 32.24
N LYS A 99 -23.79 33.68 31.28
CA LYS A 99 -24.01 34.93 30.57
C LYS A 99 -24.54 35.91 31.60
N ASP A 100 -23.69 36.86 32.02
CA ASP A 100 -24.10 38.01 32.80
C ASP A 100 -25.13 38.82 32.00
N ALA A 101 -26.40 38.46 32.19
CA ALA A 101 -27.51 39.34 31.92
C ALA A 101 -27.65 40.25 33.15
N GLN A 102 -27.02 41.43 33.12
CA GLN A 102 -27.38 42.50 34.04
C GLN A 102 -28.80 42.97 33.71
N ALA A 103 -29.78 42.33 34.36
CA ALA A 103 -31.04 42.97 34.69
C ALA A 103 -30.96 43.39 36.17
N PRO A 104 -31.28 44.64 36.54
CA PRO A 104 -31.29 45.04 37.94
C PRO A 104 -32.25 44.13 38.71
N ALA A 105 -31.79 43.61 39.86
CA ALA A 105 -32.56 42.73 40.71
C ALA A 105 -33.92 43.36 41.06
N PRO A 106 -35.05 42.66 40.85
CA PRO A 106 -36.35 43.09 41.38
C PRO A 106 -36.24 43.28 42.89
N ARG A 107 -36.47 44.51 43.36
CA ARG A 107 -36.62 44.77 44.81
C ARG A 107 -37.82 43.97 45.30
N GLU A 108 -37.65 43.22 46.37
CA GLU A 108 -38.76 42.58 47.07
C GLU A 108 -39.77 43.65 47.50
N ALA A 109 -41.03 43.46 47.10
CA ALA A 109 -42.12 44.27 47.61
C ALA A 109 -42.21 44.03 49.13
N THR A 110 -42.09 45.11 49.89
CA THR A 110 -42.27 45.10 51.35
C THR A 110 -43.64 44.49 51.66
N PRO A 111 -43.78 43.64 52.68
CA PRO A 111 -45.08 43.08 53.03
C PRO A 111 -45.99 44.22 53.49
N SER A 112 -46.94 44.64 52.64
CA SER A 112 -48.09 45.40 53.11
C SER A 112 -48.85 44.49 54.06
N GLN A 113 -48.82 44.85 55.33
CA GLN A 113 -49.52 44.23 56.44
C GLN A 113 -51.00 43.99 56.06
N LEU A 114 -51.35 42.73 55.80
CA LEU A 114 -52.74 42.31 55.60
C LEU A 114 -53.42 42.27 56.97
N LEU A 115 -54.16 43.33 57.28
CA LEU A 115 -55.21 43.29 58.29
C LEU A 115 -56.32 42.38 57.76
N THR A 116 -56.33 41.12 58.21
CA THR A 116 -57.48 40.24 57.96
C THR A 116 -58.50 40.46 59.07
N SER A 117 -59.72 40.87 58.69
CA SER A 117 -60.89 40.76 59.56
C SER A 117 -61.41 39.33 59.40
N SER A 118 -61.67 38.65 60.52
CA SER A 118 -62.31 37.35 60.51
C SER A 118 -63.78 37.55 60.14
N GLY A 119 -64.13 37.17 58.91
CA GLY A 119 -65.50 37.20 58.39
C GLY A 119 -65.63 36.16 57.29
N GLU A 120 -66.56 35.22 57.46
CA GLU A 120 -66.84 34.18 56.48
C GLU A 120 -67.16 34.80 55.12
N THR A 121 -66.39 34.44 54.10
CA THR A 121 -66.70 34.77 52.71
C THR A 121 -66.81 33.48 51.90
N ALA A 122 -67.97 33.31 51.26
CA ALA A 122 -68.33 32.17 50.43
C ALA A 122 -67.81 32.34 49.00
N PHE A 123 -66.50 32.54 48.83
CA PHE A 123 -65.89 32.61 47.50
C PHE A 123 -64.58 31.83 47.47
N THR A 124 -64.62 30.63 46.89
CA THR A 124 -63.43 29.85 46.56
C THR A 124 -62.94 30.27 45.18
N VAL A 125 -61.73 30.81 45.10
CA VAL A 125 -61.04 31.04 43.83
C VAL A 125 -60.34 29.74 43.44
N ASP A 126 -60.67 29.24 42.25
CA ASP A 126 -60.03 28.07 41.67
C ASP A 126 -58.60 28.44 41.22
N THR A 127 -57.60 27.95 41.96
CA THR A 127 -56.18 28.11 41.62
C THR A 127 -55.68 27.00 40.71
N THR A 128 -56.54 26.46 39.83
CA THR A 128 -56.08 25.68 38.69
C THR A 128 -55.31 26.64 37.78
N ARG A 129 -54.01 26.76 38.06
CA ARG A 129 -53.02 27.36 37.19
C ARG A 129 -53.21 26.69 35.84
N GLU A 130 -53.79 27.42 34.89
CA GLU A 130 -53.69 27.10 33.48
C GLU A 130 -52.18 27.00 33.20
N GLN A 131 -51.68 25.77 33.26
CA GLN A 131 -50.40 25.44 32.71
C GLN A 131 -50.64 25.47 31.21
N THR A 132 -50.68 26.68 30.64
CA THR A 132 -50.61 26.87 29.22
C THR A 132 -49.39 26.05 28.78
N GLU A 133 -49.63 24.99 28.02
CA GLU A 133 -48.58 24.32 27.27
C GLU A 133 -47.96 25.42 26.40
N ARG A 134 -46.88 26.00 26.91
CA ARG A 134 -46.05 26.90 26.17
C ARG A 134 -45.39 26.01 25.13
N LYS A 135 -46.09 25.83 24.01
CA LYS A 135 -45.53 25.24 22.80
C LYS A 135 -44.31 26.09 22.50
N GLU A 136 -43.14 25.56 22.79
CA GLU A 136 -41.87 26.23 22.57
C GLU A 136 -41.84 26.61 21.09
N ARG A 137 -42.09 27.88 20.80
CA ARG A 137 -41.86 28.41 19.46
C ARG A 137 -40.36 28.35 19.29
N PRO A 138 -39.84 27.64 18.27
CA PRO A 138 -38.42 27.67 17.98
C PRO A 138 -38.02 29.14 17.85
N LEU A 139 -37.03 29.58 18.63
CA LEU A 139 -36.49 30.91 18.47
C LEU A 139 -36.07 31.07 16.99
N PRO A 140 -36.26 32.25 16.38
CA PRO A 140 -35.77 32.49 15.03
C PRO A 140 -34.26 32.28 15.03
N GLU A 141 -33.79 31.26 14.31
CA GLU A 141 -32.36 31.06 14.08
C GLU A 141 -31.82 32.32 13.41
N SER A 142 -30.75 32.88 13.97
CA SER A 142 -30.09 34.03 13.36
C SER A 142 -29.51 33.62 12.01
N ASP A 143 -29.50 34.53 11.02
CA ASP A 143 -28.92 34.25 9.69
C ASP A 143 -27.47 33.73 9.79
N GLN A 144 -26.73 34.16 10.81
CA GLN A 144 -25.36 33.70 11.10
C GLN A 144 -25.31 32.23 11.53
N GLU A 145 -26.28 31.74 12.30
CA GLU A 145 -26.37 30.33 12.69
C GLU A 145 -26.71 29.45 11.49
N VAL A 146 -27.61 29.91 10.62
CA VAL A 146 -27.95 29.22 9.37
C VAL A 146 -26.73 29.12 8.47
N GLN A 147 -25.97 30.21 8.28
CA GLN A 147 -24.74 30.18 7.48
C GLN A 147 -23.69 29.24 8.06
N ARG A 148 -23.47 29.27 9.38
CA ARG A 148 -22.51 28.38 10.05
C ARG A 148 -22.91 26.91 9.91
N ARG A 149 -24.21 26.58 10.00
CA ARG A 149 -24.70 25.21 9.76
C ARG A 149 -24.51 24.77 8.32
N MET A 150 -24.76 25.64 7.36
CA MET A 150 -24.53 25.36 5.93
C MET A 150 -23.05 25.13 5.64
N GLU A 151 -22.16 25.93 6.25
CA GLU A 151 -20.71 25.74 6.17
C GLU A 151 -20.29 24.40 6.77
N MET A 152 -20.73 24.07 7.99
CA MET A 152 -20.46 22.77 8.62
C MET A 152 -20.98 21.60 7.79
N ALA A 153 -22.18 21.70 7.22
CA ALA A 153 -22.75 20.67 6.36
C ALA A 153 -21.90 20.46 5.10
N ARG A 154 -21.39 21.54 4.49
CA ARG A 154 -20.50 21.47 3.33
C ARG A 154 -19.16 20.80 3.67
N LEU A 155 -18.53 21.20 4.78
CA LEU A 155 -17.28 20.58 5.24
C LEU A 155 -17.50 19.10 5.56
N ALA A 156 -18.61 18.75 6.22
CA ALA A 156 -18.94 17.36 6.53
C ALA A 156 -19.16 16.52 5.26
N ALA A 157 -19.79 17.10 4.22
CA ALA A 157 -19.95 16.43 2.93
C ALA A 157 -18.61 16.19 2.24
N GLU A 158 -17.71 17.17 2.24
CA GLU A 158 -16.37 17.03 1.67
C GLU A 158 -15.54 15.96 2.41
N VAL A 159 -15.54 15.98 3.75
CA VAL A 159 -14.87 14.94 4.56
C VAL A 159 -15.47 13.55 4.31
N ARG A 160 -16.79 13.47 4.12
CA ARG A 160 -17.46 12.20 3.79
C ARG A 160 -17.06 11.72 2.40
N GLU A 161 -17.02 12.60 1.41
CA GLU A 161 -16.60 12.25 0.05
C GLU A 161 -15.14 11.77 0.04
N GLN A 162 -14.25 12.50 0.72
CA GLN A 162 -12.85 12.09 0.87
C GLN A 162 -12.73 10.75 1.58
N SER A 163 -13.38 10.56 2.73
CA SER A 163 -13.31 9.30 3.49
C SER A 163 -13.89 8.12 2.70
N GLN A 164 -14.98 8.31 1.95
CA GLN A 164 -15.50 7.28 1.04
C GLN A 164 -14.53 6.99 -0.10
N ALA A 165 -13.90 8.00 -0.69
CA ALA A 165 -12.91 7.83 -1.74
C ALA A 165 -11.71 7.02 -1.22
N TYR A 166 -11.20 7.33 -0.02
CA TYR A 166 -10.12 6.58 0.63
C TYR A 166 -10.52 5.14 0.94
N ALA A 167 -11.72 4.91 1.48
CA ALA A 167 -12.21 3.57 1.79
C ALA A 167 -12.43 2.68 0.55
N LYS A 168 -12.67 3.29 -0.62
CA LYS A 168 -12.84 2.59 -1.90
C LYS A 168 -11.53 2.30 -2.64
N ARG A 169 -10.37 2.77 -2.17
CA ARG A 169 -9.08 2.54 -2.84
C ARG A 169 -8.70 1.05 -2.75
N PRO A 170 -8.32 0.39 -3.86
CA PRO A 170 -7.95 -1.01 -3.84
C PRO A 170 -6.65 -1.22 -3.07
N LYS A 171 -6.61 -2.27 -2.26
CA LYS A 171 -5.40 -2.67 -1.53
C LYS A 171 -4.47 -3.44 -2.47
N LYS A 172 -3.32 -2.85 -2.76
CA LYS A 172 -2.28 -3.41 -3.62
C LYS A 172 -1.21 -4.14 -2.81
N LYS A 173 -0.73 -5.27 -3.30
CA LYS A 173 0.43 -5.99 -2.76
C LYS A 173 1.41 -6.29 -3.89
N PHE A 174 2.69 -6.04 -3.64
CA PHE A 174 3.78 -6.41 -4.53
C PHE A 174 4.54 -7.59 -3.93
N ILE A 175 4.74 -8.63 -4.72
CA ILE A 175 5.52 -9.80 -4.33
C ILE A 175 6.62 -10.07 -5.36
N SER A 176 7.79 -10.39 -4.84
CA SER A 176 8.97 -10.79 -5.61
C SER A 176 9.39 -12.20 -5.20
N SER A 177 10.43 -12.73 -5.84
CA SER A 177 11.00 -14.05 -5.55
C SER A 177 11.39 -14.26 -4.09
N ASN A 178 11.65 -13.19 -3.32
CA ASN A 178 12.06 -13.25 -1.90
C ASN A 178 10.91 -12.99 -0.90
N THR A 179 9.65 -12.92 -1.34
CA THR A 179 8.55 -12.71 -0.38
C THR A 179 8.38 -13.98 0.49
N ARG A 180 8.77 -13.88 1.77
CA ARG A 180 8.72 -14.97 2.78
C ARG A 180 7.34 -15.24 3.37
N GLU A 181 6.31 -14.59 2.86
CA GLU A 181 4.95 -14.70 3.40
C GLU A 181 4.33 -16.05 3.01
N TYR A 182 4.15 -16.92 4.01
CA TYR A 182 3.68 -18.30 3.85
C TYR A 182 2.39 -18.40 3.03
N VAL A 183 1.45 -17.45 3.22
CA VAL A 183 0.13 -17.44 2.57
C VAL A 183 0.24 -17.44 1.04
N TYR A 184 1.22 -16.73 0.48
CA TYR A 184 1.38 -16.59 -0.97
C TYR A 184 2.36 -17.60 -1.58
N ALA A 185 3.11 -18.35 -0.77
CA ALA A 185 4.11 -19.29 -1.27
C ALA A 185 3.49 -20.41 -2.13
N ALA A 186 2.38 -21.00 -1.67
CA ALA A 186 1.66 -22.03 -2.43
C ALA A 186 1.04 -21.48 -3.71
N TYR A 187 0.43 -20.29 -3.62
CA TYR A 187 -0.13 -19.58 -4.77
C TYR A 187 0.94 -19.31 -5.82
N MET A 188 2.10 -18.82 -5.39
CA MET A 188 3.23 -18.52 -6.25
C MET A 188 3.78 -19.76 -6.93
N LYS A 189 3.96 -20.87 -6.20
CA LYS A 189 4.38 -22.15 -6.79
C LYS A 189 3.41 -22.61 -7.89
N GLY A 190 2.10 -22.47 -7.65
CA GLY A 190 1.08 -22.79 -8.64
C GLY A 190 1.12 -21.87 -9.86
N TRP A 191 1.32 -20.57 -9.65
CA TRP A 191 1.47 -19.57 -10.71
C TRP A 191 2.68 -19.87 -11.60
N VAL A 192 3.86 -20.08 -11.01
CA VAL A 192 5.09 -20.46 -11.73
C VAL A 192 4.87 -21.73 -12.54
N GLY A 193 4.42 -22.80 -11.89
CA GLY A 193 4.25 -24.09 -12.56
C GLY A 193 3.21 -24.08 -13.68
N ARG A 194 2.24 -23.15 -13.64
CA ARG A 194 1.31 -22.93 -14.75
C ARG A 194 1.98 -22.17 -15.89
N VAL A 195 2.63 -21.06 -15.58
CA VAL A 195 3.33 -20.21 -16.55
C VAL A 195 4.40 -21.00 -17.30
N GLU A 196 5.23 -21.76 -16.60
CA GLU A 196 6.29 -22.57 -17.23
C GLU A 196 5.71 -23.66 -18.13
N ARG A 197 4.64 -24.34 -17.68
CA ARG A 197 3.97 -25.37 -18.48
C ARG A 197 3.39 -24.80 -19.77
N VAL A 198 2.68 -23.67 -19.68
CA VAL A 198 2.12 -23.00 -20.86
C VAL A 198 3.25 -22.44 -21.74
N GLY A 199 4.29 -21.86 -21.14
CA GLY A 199 5.41 -21.26 -21.83
C GLY A 199 6.26 -22.26 -22.61
N ASN A 200 6.57 -23.42 -22.02
CA ASN A 200 7.32 -24.48 -22.69
C ASN A 200 6.56 -25.04 -23.90
N LEU A 201 5.22 -25.10 -23.83
CA LEU A 201 4.38 -25.52 -24.96
C LEU A 201 4.23 -24.43 -26.03
N ASN A 202 4.35 -23.17 -25.65
CA ASN A 202 4.13 -22.00 -26.52
C ASN A 202 5.43 -21.21 -26.75
N TYR A 203 6.57 -21.90 -26.74
CA TYR A 203 7.85 -21.27 -27.03
C TYR A 203 7.83 -20.73 -28.48
N PRO A 204 8.13 -19.44 -28.70
CA PRO A 204 7.92 -18.79 -30.00
C PRO A 204 8.73 -19.46 -31.12
N ASP A 205 8.05 -19.92 -32.18
CA ASP A 205 8.67 -20.60 -33.32
C ASP A 205 9.82 -19.84 -33.95
N GLU A 206 9.68 -18.52 -34.03
CA GLU A 206 10.72 -17.65 -34.55
C GLU A 206 11.98 -17.68 -33.69
N ALA A 207 11.84 -17.61 -32.37
CA ALA A 207 12.96 -17.75 -31.45
C ALA A 207 13.59 -19.14 -31.52
N ARG A 208 12.81 -20.19 -31.81
CA ARG A 208 13.36 -21.54 -32.03
C ARG A 208 14.21 -21.61 -33.28
N ARG A 209 13.70 -21.07 -34.40
CA ARG A 209 14.42 -21.07 -35.68
C ARG A 209 15.68 -20.21 -35.66
N GLN A 210 15.65 -19.11 -34.91
CA GLN A 210 16.77 -18.17 -34.78
C GLN A 210 17.64 -18.46 -33.55
N GLU A 211 17.34 -19.54 -32.79
CA GLU A 211 18.05 -19.91 -31.56
C GLU A 211 18.20 -18.74 -30.58
N LEU A 212 17.12 -17.97 -30.38
CA LEU A 212 17.12 -16.81 -29.50
C LEU A 212 16.92 -17.23 -28.04
N TYR A 213 17.79 -16.67 -27.20
CA TYR A 213 17.82 -16.87 -25.76
C TYR A 213 17.96 -15.52 -25.06
N GLY A 214 17.53 -15.47 -23.80
CA GLY A 214 17.64 -14.23 -23.05
C GLY A 214 16.86 -14.26 -21.74
N GLU A 215 17.03 -13.19 -20.98
CA GLU A 215 16.31 -12.97 -19.72
C GLU A 215 15.54 -11.65 -19.78
N LEU A 216 14.29 -11.65 -19.33
CA LEU A 216 13.54 -10.42 -19.09
C LEU A 216 12.98 -10.39 -17.67
N VAL A 217 12.67 -9.20 -17.18
CA VAL A 217 11.95 -9.01 -15.93
C VAL A 217 10.56 -8.48 -16.26
N LEU A 218 9.53 -9.20 -15.83
CA LEU A 218 8.13 -8.88 -16.10
C LEU A 218 7.38 -8.76 -14.76
N THR A 219 6.58 -7.70 -14.64
CA THR A 219 5.61 -7.54 -13.56
C THR A 219 4.22 -7.84 -14.09
N VAL A 220 3.52 -8.77 -13.45
CA VAL A 220 2.14 -9.13 -13.77
C VAL A 220 1.23 -8.71 -12.63
N GLY A 221 0.31 -7.78 -12.89
CA GLY A 221 -0.76 -7.42 -11.98
C GLY A 221 -1.96 -8.32 -12.15
N LEU A 222 -2.45 -8.92 -11.06
CA LEU A 222 -3.65 -9.76 -11.02
C LEU A 222 -4.70 -9.11 -10.13
N ASN A 223 -5.96 -9.14 -10.57
CA ASN A 223 -7.10 -8.82 -9.74
C ASN A 223 -7.39 -9.96 -8.74
N ARG A 224 -8.19 -9.69 -7.71
CA ARG A 224 -8.65 -10.65 -6.69
C ARG A 224 -9.19 -11.95 -7.29
N ASP A 225 -9.89 -11.86 -8.41
CA ASP A 225 -10.52 -12.99 -9.12
C ASP A 225 -9.53 -13.81 -9.97
N GLY A 226 -8.27 -13.37 -10.08
CA GLY A 226 -7.23 -14.02 -10.88
C GLY A 226 -7.18 -13.57 -12.35
N SER A 227 -8.00 -12.59 -12.74
CA SER A 227 -7.88 -11.94 -14.05
C SER A 227 -6.63 -11.05 -14.13
N ILE A 228 -6.07 -10.91 -15.34
CA ILE A 228 -4.91 -10.04 -15.56
C ILE A 228 -5.36 -8.59 -15.53
N LYS A 229 -4.75 -7.79 -14.67
CA LYS A 229 -4.90 -6.34 -14.60
C LYS A 229 -3.89 -5.59 -15.46
N SER A 230 -2.61 -5.92 -15.33
CA SER A 230 -1.52 -5.30 -16.10
C SER A 230 -0.36 -6.28 -16.35
N MET A 231 0.45 -5.97 -17.36
CA MET A 231 1.70 -6.69 -17.66
C MET A 231 2.73 -5.67 -18.13
N ASP A 232 3.79 -5.51 -17.35
CA ASP A 232 4.76 -4.44 -17.51
C ASP A 232 6.17 -5.03 -17.59
N VAL A 233 6.82 -4.89 -18.75
CA VAL A 233 8.22 -5.32 -18.95
C VAL A 233 9.14 -4.30 -18.28
N ILE A 234 9.73 -4.69 -17.15
CA ILE A 234 10.62 -3.83 -16.36
C ILE A 234 12.02 -3.82 -16.95
N LYS A 235 12.49 -4.98 -17.43
CA LYS A 235 13.76 -5.15 -18.12
C LYS A 235 13.53 -6.02 -19.33
N SER A 236 13.80 -5.49 -20.53
CA SER A 236 13.72 -6.23 -21.78
C SER A 236 14.82 -7.30 -21.87
N SER A 237 14.54 -8.38 -22.60
CA SER A 237 15.55 -9.37 -23.00
C SER A 237 16.51 -8.90 -24.08
N GLY A 238 16.27 -7.73 -24.68
CA GLY A 238 16.95 -7.26 -25.88
C GLY A 238 16.35 -7.82 -27.18
N HIS A 239 15.44 -8.79 -27.09
CA HIS A 239 14.74 -9.37 -28.22
C HIS A 239 13.22 -9.18 -28.08
N LYS A 240 12.63 -8.33 -28.93
CA LYS A 240 11.18 -8.05 -28.89
C LYS A 240 10.33 -9.32 -28.98
N VAL A 241 10.76 -10.30 -29.77
CA VAL A 241 10.07 -11.59 -29.92
C VAL A 241 9.96 -12.35 -28.59
N LEU A 242 10.99 -12.30 -27.73
CA LEU A 242 10.97 -12.95 -26.42
C LEU A 242 10.10 -12.16 -25.42
N ASP A 243 10.17 -10.83 -25.46
CA ASP A 243 9.37 -9.96 -24.59
C ASP A 243 7.87 -10.09 -24.89
N ASP A 244 7.50 -10.08 -26.18
CA ASP A 244 6.13 -10.29 -26.63
C ASP A 244 5.65 -11.71 -26.31
N ALA A 245 6.54 -12.71 -26.43
CA ALA A 245 6.23 -14.09 -26.10
C ALA A 245 5.95 -14.27 -24.61
N ALA A 246 6.74 -13.67 -23.72
CA ALA A 246 6.48 -13.72 -22.28
C ALA A 246 5.08 -13.18 -21.94
N GLN A 247 4.73 -12.01 -22.47
CA GLN A 247 3.38 -11.45 -22.28
C GLN A 247 2.29 -12.35 -22.87
N ARG A 248 2.51 -12.93 -24.05
CA ARG A 248 1.57 -13.87 -24.69
C ARG A 248 1.36 -15.12 -23.84
N ILE A 249 2.44 -15.69 -23.29
CA ILE A 249 2.39 -16.87 -22.41
C ILE A 249 1.57 -16.56 -21.16
N VAL A 250 1.76 -15.38 -20.54
CA VAL A 250 0.93 -14.95 -19.40
C VAL A 250 -0.55 -14.88 -19.80
N ARG A 251 -0.87 -14.27 -20.96
CA ARG A 251 -2.25 -14.20 -21.47
C ARG A 251 -2.85 -15.59 -21.69
N LEU A 252 -2.08 -16.53 -22.24
CA LEU A 252 -2.52 -17.91 -22.48
C LEU A 252 -2.66 -18.73 -21.18
N ALA A 253 -1.91 -18.37 -20.14
CA ALA A 253 -1.99 -19.02 -18.83
C ALA A 253 -3.17 -18.49 -17.98
N ALA A 254 -3.79 -17.39 -18.38
CA ALA A 254 -4.97 -16.82 -17.73
C ALA A 254 -6.25 -17.60 -18.07
N PRO A 255 -7.29 -17.52 -17.21
CA PRO A 255 -7.30 -16.84 -15.90
C PRO A 255 -6.52 -17.61 -14.83
N PHE A 256 -5.90 -16.88 -13.89
CA PHE A 256 -5.23 -17.47 -12.72
C PHE A 256 -6.23 -17.81 -11.60
N PRO A 257 -5.87 -18.65 -10.62
CA PRO A 257 -6.71 -18.86 -9.45
C PRO A 257 -6.96 -17.53 -8.72
N ALA A 258 -8.10 -17.41 -8.03
CA ALA A 258 -8.36 -16.26 -7.17
C ALA A 258 -7.27 -16.13 -6.08
N LEU A 259 -6.97 -14.90 -5.68
CA LEU A 259 -5.94 -14.64 -4.67
C LEU A 259 -6.30 -15.33 -3.34
N PRO A 260 -5.32 -15.86 -2.59
CA PRO A 260 -5.59 -16.48 -1.30
C PRO A 260 -6.23 -15.47 -0.34
N ALA A 261 -7.11 -15.96 0.53
CA ALA A 261 -7.67 -15.12 1.58
C ALA A 261 -6.59 -14.84 2.62
N ASP A 262 -6.21 -13.58 2.75
CA ASP A 262 -5.28 -13.08 3.76
C ASP A 262 -5.99 -12.09 4.70
N LYS A 263 -5.47 -11.90 5.90
CA LYS A 263 -5.97 -10.96 6.92
C LYS A 263 -6.12 -9.54 6.36
N ASN A 264 -5.24 -9.16 5.43
CA ASN A 264 -5.24 -7.82 4.84
C ASN A 264 -6.26 -7.64 3.71
N ARG A 265 -6.86 -8.72 3.19
CA ARG A 265 -7.73 -8.75 1.98
C ARG A 265 -7.15 -7.92 0.84
N VAL A 266 -6.12 -8.45 0.20
CA VAL A 266 -5.49 -7.82 -0.96
C VAL A 266 -6.44 -7.90 -2.16
N ASP A 267 -6.71 -6.77 -2.80
CA ASP A 267 -7.56 -6.69 -4.00
C ASP A 267 -6.74 -6.91 -5.29
N GLU A 268 -5.47 -6.53 -5.26
CA GLU A 268 -4.57 -6.58 -6.41
C GLU A 268 -3.20 -7.12 -6.03
N LEU A 269 -2.73 -8.14 -6.76
CA LEU A 269 -1.42 -8.76 -6.56
C LEU A 269 -0.51 -8.50 -7.74
N TYR A 270 0.62 -7.86 -7.50
CA TYR A 270 1.65 -7.61 -8.49
C TYR A 270 2.82 -8.58 -8.28
N ILE A 271 3.10 -9.40 -9.28
CA ILE A 271 4.12 -10.44 -9.26
C ILE A 271 5.26 -10.00 -10.18
N THR A 272 6.43 -9.70 -9.61
CA THR A 272 7.64 -9.36 -10.38
C THR A 272 8.61 -10.52 -10.39
N ARG A 273 8.96 -11.00 -11.59
CA ARG A 273 9.74 -12.22 -11.80
C ARG A 273 10.70 -12.10 -12.96
N THR A 274 11.78 -12.88 -12.90
CA THR A 274 12.71 -13.05 -14.01
C THR A 274 12.27 -14.24 -14.85
N TRP A 275 12.20 -14.02 -16.16
CA TRP A 275 11.83 -15.01 -17.17
C TRP A 275 13.06 -15.31 -18.00
N GLN A 276 13.44 -16.58 -18.03
CA GLN A 276 14.64 -17.02 -18.74
C GLN A 276 14.25 -17.97 -19.87
N PHE A 277 14.54 -17.55 -21.09
CA PHE A 277 14.40 -18.34 -22.31
C PHE A 277 15.73 -19.04 -22.57
N LEU A 278 15.74 -20.36 -22.36
CA LEU A 278 16.93 -21.22 -22.44
C LEU A 278 16.93 -22.08 -23.71
N PRO A 279 18.12 -22.59 -24.11
CA PRO A 279 18.25 -23.61 -25.13
C PRO A 279 17.35 -24.83 -24.89
N GLY A 280 16.84 -25.41 -25.97
CA GLY A 280 15.95 -26.58 -25.91
C GLY A 280 14.47 -26.26 -25.65
N ASN A 281 14.02 -25.03 -25.94
CA ASN A 281 12.64 -24.56 -25.76
C ASN A 281 12.19 -24.55 -24.29
N VAL A 282 13.12 -24.26 -23.39
CA VAL A 282 12.84 -24.26 -21.95
C VAL A 282 12.68 -22.82 -21.48
N LEU A 283 11.52 -22.53 -20.91
CA LEU A 283 11.24 -21.32 -20.15
C LEU A 283 11.37 -21.64 -18.66
N ARG A 284 12.13 -20.83 -17.94
CA ARG A 284 12.17 -20.83 -16.47
C ARG A 284 11.68 -19.51 -15.91
N ASN A 285 10.96 -19.60 -14.79
CA ASN A 285 10.49 -18.43 -14.07
C ASN A 285 10.90 -18.51 -12.59
N TYR A 286 11.73 -17.55 -12.14
CA TYR A 286 12.23 -17.51 -10.76
C TYR A 286 12.17 -16.12 -10.16
#